data_AF-A0A959N1Q7-F1
#
_entry.id   AF-A0A959N1Q7-F1
#
_cell.length_a   1.000
_cell.length_b   1.000
_cell.length_c   1.000
_cell.angle_alpha   90.00
_cell.angle_beta   90.00
_cell.angle_gamma   90.00
#
_symmetry.space_group_name_H-M   'P 1'
#
loop_
_entity.id
_entity.type
_entity.pdbx_description
1 polymer ?
#
loop_
_entity_poly.entity_id
_entity_poly.type
_entity_poly.pdbx_seq_one_letter_code
_entity_poly.pdbx_strand_id
1 'polypeptide(L)' 'MEIESFNLGNMIREARIFKNLTQDALAKKSGTTKHYISRIENNGSDIRLKTLMKIVTNGLGGILKFSVDFDN' A
#
# COMPACT_ATOMS: atom_id res chain seq x y z
N MET A 1 -20.40 16.52 1.94
CA MET A 1 -20.04 15.30 1.19
C MET A 1 -18.77 14.80 1.86
N GLU A 2 -18.86 13.76 2.67
CA GLU A 2 -17.66 13.10 3.16
C GLU A 2 -16.96 12.60 1.90
N ILE A 3 -15.78 13.14 1.60
CA ILE A 3 -14.92 12.55 0.58
C ILE A 3 -14.69 11.13 1.10
N GLU A 4 -15.26 10.14 0.42
CA GLU A 4 -15.04 8.73 0.72
C GLU A 4 -13.52 8.55 0.69
N SER A 5 -12.92 8.58 1.87
CA SER A 5 -11.49 8.77 1.98
C SER A 5 -10.85 7.54 1.37
N PHE A 6 -10.25 7.72 0.19
CA PHE A 6 -9.51 6.69 -0.52
C PHE A 6 -8.39 6.21 0.41
N ASN A 7 -8.68 5.19 1.21
CA ASN A 7 -7.78 4.72 2.24
C ASN A 7 -6.85 3.70 1.61
N LEU A 8 -5.72 4.21 1.10
CA LEU A 8 -4.63 3.42 0.54
C LEU A 8 -4.17 2.30 1.49
N GLY A 9 -4.21 2.54 2.80
CA GLY A 9 -3.91 1.54 3.83
C GLY A 9 -4.86 0.34 3.78
N ASN A 10 -6.17 0.58 3.68
CA ASN A 10 -7.17 -0.47 3.54
C ASN A 10 -6.99 -1.27 2.24
N MET A 11 -6.72 -0.61 1.12
CA MET A 11 -6.47 -1.30 -0.15
C MET A 11 -5.27 -2.25 -0.08
N ILE A 12 -4.17 -1.80 0.57
CA ILE A 12 -2.99 -2.64 0.79
C ILE A 12 -3.36 -3.84 1.69
N ARG A 13 -4.14 -3.60 2.75
CA ARG A 13 -4.61 -4.65 3.66
C ARG A 13 -5.44 -5.73 2.95
N GLU A 14 -6.40 -5.31 2.14
CA GLU A 14 -7.28 -6.20 1.39
C GLU A 14 -6.50 -7.03 0.37
N ALA A 15 -5.64 -6.38 -0.42
CA ALA A 15 -4.77 -7.07 -1.38
C ALA A 15 -3.84 -8.07 -0.67
N ARG A 16 -3.31 -7.72 0.51
CA ARG A 16 -2.49 -8.62 1.32
C ARG A 16 -3.27 -9.85 1.77
N ILE A 17 -4.49 -9.66 2.29
CA ILE A 17 -5.37 -10.76 2.74
C ILE A 17 -5.75 -11.65 1.57
N PHE A 18 -6.13 -11.07 0.43
CA PHE A 18 -6.45 -11.81 -0.80
C PHE A 18 -5.29 -12.69 -1.27
N LYS A 19 -4.05 -12.22 -1.10
CA LYS A 19 -2.81 -12.98 -1.39
C LYS A 19 -2.41 -13.97 -0.29
N ASN A 20 -3.21 -14.12 0.77
CA ASN A 20 -2.92 -14.96 1.94
C ASN A 20 -1.58 -14.63 2.63
N LEU A 21 -1.23 -13.34 2.68
CA LEU A 21 0.01 -12.89 3.30
C LEU A 21 -0.24 -12.34 4.71
N THR A 22 0.65 -12.67 5.64
CA THR A 22 0.75 -11.94 6.91
C THR A 22 1.43 -10.59 6.68
N GLN A 23 1.25 -9.63 7.60
CA GLN A 23 1.94 -8.34 7.52
C GLN A 23 3.47 -8.51 7.51
N ASP A 24 3.99 -9.51 8.23
CA ASP A 24 5.42 -9.85 8.24
C ASP A 24 5.90 -10.40 6.89
N ALA A 25 5.11 -11.27 6.26
CA ALA A 25 5.42 -11.82 4.94
C ALA A 25 5.43 -10.72 3.87
N LEU A 26 4.45 -9.82 3.89
CA LEU A 26 4.42 -8.67 3.00
C LEU A 26 5.62 -7.75 3.24
N ALA A 27 5.97 -7.49 4.49
CA ALA A 27 7.13 -6.67 4.86
C ALA A 27 8.44 -7.24 4.30
N LYS A 28 8.67 -8.56 4.48
CA LYS A 28 9.83 -9.26 3.93
C LYS A 28 9.92 -9.14 2.41
N LYS A 29 8.81 -9.41 1.70
CA LYS A 29 8.76 -9.31 0.23
C LYS A 29 9.01 -7.89 -0.30
N SER A 30 8.51 -6.88 0.40
CA SER A 30 8.62 -5.47 0.01
C SER A 30 9.86 -4.75 0.56
N GLY A 31 10.69 -5.44 1.36
CA GLY A 31 11.92 -4.87 1.92
C GLY A 31 11.65 -3.76 2.95
N THR A 32 10.67 -3.98 3.83
CA THR A 32 10.31 -3.08 4.93
C THR A 32 10.06 -3.86 6.22
N THR A 33 9.51 -3.23 7.27
CA THR A 33 9.24 -3.88 8.56
C THR A 33 7.74 -4.18 8.75
N LYS A 34 7.42 -5.23 9.53
CA LYS A 34 6.04 -5.55 9.94
C LYS A 34 5.35 -4.35 10.59
N HIS A 35 6.06 -3.62 11.45
CA HIS A 35 5.54 -2.43 12.10
C HIS A 35 5.15 -1.35 11.08
N TYR A 36 5.97 -1.15 10.04
CA TYR A 36 5.66 -0.17 9.00
C TYR A 36 4.44 -0.57 8.16
N ILE A 37 4.31 -1.86 7.79
CA ILE A 37 3.10 -2.37 7.12
C ILE A 37 1.87 -2.18 8.00
N SER A 38 1.93 -2.54 9.28
CA SER A 38 0.82 -2.35 10.22
C SER A 38 0.42 -0.88 10.35
N ARG A 39 1.40 0.03 10.42
CA ARG A 39 1.12 1.47 10.48
C ARG A 39 0.44 1.97 9.20
N ILE A 40 0.88 1.52 8.03
CA ILE A 40 0.24 1.87 6.74
C ILE A 40 -1.20 1.37 6.71
N GLU A 41 -1.44 0.11 7.08
CA GLU A 41 -2.78 -0.49 7.01
C GLU A 41 -3.78 0.10 8.00
N ASN A 42 -3.32 0.68 9.12
CA ASN A 42 -4.21 1.20 10.16
C ASN A 42 -4.31 2.75 10.16
N ASN A 43 -3.24 3.46 9.80
CA ASN A 43 -3.11 4.92 9.97
C ASN A 43 -2.55 5.64 8.72
N GLY A 44 -2.50 4.97 7.57
CA GLY A 44 -1.65 5.33 6.43
C GLY A 44 -2.12 6.54 5.62
N SER A 45 -1.99 7.75 6.15
CA SER A 45 -2.03 8.99 5.35
C SER A 45 -0.64 9.42 4.85
N ASP A 46 0.46 8.90 5.41
CA ASP A 46 1.82 9.32 5.05
C ASP A 46 2.76 8.13 4.70
N ILE A 47 2.74 7.77 3.41
CA ILE A 47 3.61 6.74 2.81
C ILE A 47 4.44 7.35 1.69
N ARG A 48 5.75 7.13 1.73
CA ARG A 48 6.66 7.52 0.64
C ARG A 48 6.33 6.72 -0.62
N LEU A 49 6.23 7.38 -1.77
CA LEU A 49 5.93 6.75 -3.07
C LEU A 49 6.84 5.55 -3.38
N LYS A 50 8.15 5.66 -3.14
CA LYS A 50 9.10 4.55 -3.33
C LYS A 50 8.75 3.31 -2.49
N THR A 51 8.21 3.51 -1.29
CA THR A 51 7.78 2.39 -0.45
C THR A 51 6.47 1.81 -0.95
N LEU A 52 5.51 2.65 -1.35
CA LEU A 52 4.28 2.20 -1.98
C LEU A 52 4.58 1.33 -3.22
N MET A 53 5.48 1.79 -4.09
CA MET A 53 5.92 1.02 -5.26
C MET A 53 6.46 -0.34 -4.87
N LYS A 54 7.39 -0.42 -3.91
CA LYS A 54 7.94 -1.72 -3.43
C LYS A 54 6.87 -2.65 -2.85
N ILE A 55 5.90 -2.10 -2.10
CA ILE A 55 4.79 -2.88 -1.55
C ILE A 55 3.94 -3.45 -2.67
N VAL A 56 3.58 -2.64 -3.66
CA VAL A 56 2.74 -3.08 -4.78
C VAL A 56 3.49 -4.06 -5.68
N THR A 57 4.70 -3.73 -6.15
CA THR A 57 5.42 -4.53 -7.13
C THR A 57 6.02 -5.79 -6.52
N ASN A 58 6.81 -5.66 -5.45
CA ASN A 58 7.58 -6.78 -4.89
C ASN A 58 6.76 -7.52 -3.84
N GLY A 59 5.96 -6.79 -3.07
CA GLY A 59 5.13 -7.34 -2.01
C GLY A 59 3.89 -8.07 -2.53
N LEU A 60 3.09 -7.38 -3.34
CA LEU A 60 1.78 -7.85 -3.81
C LEU A 60 1.81 -8.42 -5.24
N GLY A 61 2.89 -8.21 -5.98
CA GLY A 61 3.03 -8.67 -7.37
C GLY A 61 2.16 -7.90 -8.36
N GLY A 62 1.79 -6.66 -8.01
CA GLY A 62 0.97 -5.77 -8.84
C GLY A 62 1.80 -4.76 -9.62
N ILE A 63 1.09 -3.93 -10.39
CA ILE A 63 1.67 -2.81 -11.13
C ILE A 63 1.00 -1.54 -10.64
N LEU A 64 1.80 -0.58 -10.15
CA LEU A 64 1.30 0.74 -9.80
C LEU A 64 1.28 1.61 -11.07
N LYS A 65 0.09 2.07 -11.47
CA LYS A 65 -0.08 3.06 -12.54
C LYS A 65 -0.51 4.37 -11.91
N PHE A 66 0.12 5.47 -12.29
CA PHE A 66 -0.22 6.80 -11.82
C PHE A 66 -0.35 7.73 -13.02
N SER A 67 -1.44 8.51 -13.06
CA SER A 67 -1.65 9.58 -14.03
C SER A 67 -1.83 10.87 -13.25
N VAL A 68 -1.23 11.94 -13.73
CA VAL A 68 -1.49 13.29 -13.24
C VAL A 68 -1.94 14.08 -14.44
N ASP A 69 -3.18 14.53 -14.39
CA ASP A 69 -3.72 15.43 -15.39
C ASP A 69 -3.64 16.86 -14.82
N PHE A 70 -3.15 17.77 -15.64
CA PHE A 70 -3.15 19.19 -15.34
C PHE A 70 -4.15 19.82 -16.30
N ASP A 71 -5.21 20.39 -15.75
CA ASP A 71 -6.15 21.20 -16.53
C ASP A 71 -5.39 22.42 -17.08
N ASN A 72 -5.40 22.60 -18.40
CA ASN A 72 -5.22 23.90 -19.02
C ASN A 72 -6.60 24.53 -19.23
#